data_AF-A0A7K2KQE3-F1
#
_entry.id   AF-A0A7K2KQE3-F1
#
_cell.length_a   1.000
_cell.length_b   1.000
_cell.length_c   1.000
_cell.angle_alpha   90.00
_cell.angle_beta   90.00
_cell.angle_gamma   90.00
#
_symmetry.space_group_name_H-M   'P 1'
#
loop_
_entity.id
_entity.type
_entity.pdbx_description
1 polymer ?
#
loop_
_entity_poly.entity_id
_entity_poly.type
_entity_poly.pdbx_seq_one_letter_code
_entity_poly.pdbx_strand_id
1 'polypeptide(L)' 'MAEVLLFHHCLGLTAGVGAFAEELRRAGHTVHTPDLYEGRTFTDLTSGVGHAQEVGFGTLLE' A
#
# COMPACT_ATOMS: atom_id res chain seq x y z
N MET A 1 12.68 -6.25 -16.66
CA MET A 1 11.35 -5.61 -16.60
C MET A 1 10.39 -6.59 -15.96
N ALA A 2 9.68 -6.17 -14.93
CA ALA A 2 8.65 -6.97 -14.26
C ALA A 2 7.42 -6.09 -14.01
N GLU A 3 6.26 -6.72 -13.96
CA GLU A 3 5.00 -6.09 -13.52
C GLU A 3 4.87 -6.36 -12.01
N VAL A 4 4.79 -5.31 -11.20
CA VAL A 4 4.80 -5.39 -9.74
C VAL A 4 3.50 -4.82 -9.18
N LEU A 5 2.83 -5.57 -8.32
CA LEU A 5 1.75 -5.09 -7.48
C LEU A 5 2.30 -4.89 -6.06
N LEU A 6 2.39 -3.63 -5.62
CA LEU A 6 2.95 -3.26 -4.32
C LEU A 6 1.84 -2.82 -3.39
N PHE A 7 1.52 -3.66 -2.40
CA PHE A 7 0.60 -3.32 -1.33
C PHE A 7 1.30 -2.51 -0.25
N HIS A 8 0.60 -1.50 0.27
CA HIS A 8 1.04 -0.77 1.43
C HIS A 8 0.81 -1.57 2.73
N HIS A 9 1.44 -1.13 3.81
CA HIS A 9 1.29 -1.74 5.13
C HIS A 9 0.12 -1.12 5.91
N CYS A 10 -0.01 -1.49 7.19
CA CYS A 10 -1.11 -1.07 8.08
C CYS A 10 -1.24 0.45 8.29
N LEU A 11 -0.29 1.29 7.85
CA LEU A 11 -0.38 2.74 7.95
C LEU A 11 -0.96 3.40 6.69
N GLY A 12 -1.44 2.62 5.72
CA GLY A 12 -1.98 3.13 4.45
C GLY A 12 -0.90 3.39 3.40
N LEU A 13 -1.31 3.92 2.25
CA LEU A 13 -0.41 4.31 1.14
C LEU A 13 0.38 5.59 1.50
N THR A 14 1.40 5.42 2.33
CA THR A 14 2.24 6.55 2.80
C THR A 14 3.22 7.03 1.73
N ALA A 15 3.76 8.25 1.91
CA ALA A 15 4.80 8.81 1.06
C ALA A 15 6.04 7.90 0.94
N GLY A 16 6.38 7.14 2.00
CA GLY A 16 7.47 6.17 1.97
C GLY A 16 7.20 5.00 1.02
N VAL A 17 5.98 4.47 1.00
CA VAL A 17 5.58 3.43 0.04
C VAL A 17 5.60 3.98 -1.40
N GLY A 18 5.12 5.22 -1.59
CA GLY A 18 5.20 5.90 -2.88
C GLY A 18 6.63 6.08 -3.38
N ALA A 19 7.54 6.52 -2.51
CA ALA A 19 8.96 6.67 -2.84
C ALA A 19 9.61 5.34 -3.25
N PHE A 20 9.31 4.26 -2.52
CA PHE A 20 9.81 2.92 -2.87
C PHE A 20 9.25 2.44 -4.23
N ALA A 21 7.98 2.69 -4.51
CA ALA A 21 7.39 2.38 -5.81
C ALA A 21 8.10 3.15 -6.95
N GLU A 22 8.45 4.41 -6.74
CA GLU A 22 9.19 5.21 -7.70
C GLU A 22 10.61 4.68 -7.94
N GLU A 23 11.31 4.19 -6.91
CA GLU A 23 12.61 3.54 -7.09
C GLU A 23 12.52 2.31 -8.01
N LEU A 24 11.50 1.48 -7.81
CA LEU A 24 11.23 0.32 -8.66
C LEU A 24 10.85 0.74 -10.09
N ARG A 25 10.05 1.79 -10.26
CA ARG A 25 9.74 2.33 -11.60
C ARG A 25 11.00 2.82 -12.30
N ARG A 26 11.87 3.54 -11.60
CA ARG A 26 13.16 4.02 -12.13
C ARG A 26 14.11 2.88 -12.52
N ALA A 27 14.01 1.71 -11.87
CA ALA A 27 14.74 0.51 -12.24
C ALA A 27 14.18 -0.22 -13.48
N GLY A 28 13.10 0.29 -14.09
CA GLY A 28 12.51 -0.25 -15.31
C GLY A 28 11.43 -1.32 -15.08
N HIS A 29 10.74 -1.26 -13.94
CA HIS A 29 9.55 -2.07 -13.65
C HIS A 29 8.27 -1.25 -13.87
N THR A 30 7.18 -1.92 -14.26
CA THR A 30 5.83 -1.36 -14.10
C THR A 30 5.37 -1.63 -12.68
N VAL A 31 4.92 -0.62 -11.95
CA VAL A 31 4.53 -0.76 -10.54
C VAL A 31 3.15 -0.18 -10.32
N HIS A 32 2.26 -1.00 -9.79
CA HIS A 32 0.92 -0.63 -9.37
C HIS A 32 0.86 -0.54 -7.84
N THR A 33 0.27 0.53 -7.33
CA THR A 33 0.14 0.81 -5.89
C THR A 33 -1.33 1.07 -5.56
N PRO A 34 -2.18 0.02 -5.53
CA PRO A 34 -3.57 0.19 -5.13
C PRO A 34 -3.61 0.69 -3.68
N ASP A 35 -4.49 1.66 -3.44
CA ASP A 35 -4.74 2.18 -2.11
C ASP A 35 -5.94 1.44 -1.51
N LEU A 36 -5.65 0.46 -0.65
CA LEU A 36 -6.68 -0.37 -0.01
C LEU A 36 -7.45 0.41 1.05
N TYR A 37 -6.95 1.57 1.47
CA TYR A 37 -7.52 2.39 2.55
C TYR A 37 -8.16 3.68 2.02
N GLU A 38 -8.31 3.82 0.70
CA GLU A 38 -8.98 4.95 0.05
C GLU A 38 -8.44 6.33 0.51
N GLY A 39 -7.11 6.44 0.61
CA GLY A 39 -6.40 7.65 1.01
C GLY A 39 -6.22 7.81 2.53
N ARG A 40 -6.76 6.89 3.35
CA ARG A 40 -6.57 6.96 4.80
C ARG A 40 -5.16 6.49 5.17
N THR A 41 -4.52 7.28 6.03
CA THR A 41 -3.22 6.95 6.63
C THR A 41 -3.30 7.07 8.15
N PHE A 42 -2.41 6.36 8.83
CA PHE A 42 -2.37 6.31 10.29
C PHE A 42 -0.99 6.74 10.80
N THR A 43 -0.96 7.37 11.98
CA THR A 43 0.29 7.86 12.60
C THR A 43 0.84 6.90 13.66
N ASP A 44 0.05 5.91 14.06
CA ASP A 44 0.42 4.88 15.01
C ASP A 44 -0.02 3.49 14.53
N LEU A 45 0.72 2.48 15.00
CA LEU A 45 0.49 1.09 14.60
C LEU A 45 -0.82 0.53 15.13
N THR A 46 -1.30 0.98 16.30
CA THR A 46 -2.50 0.41 16.91
C THR A 46 -3.72 0.75 16.07
N SER A 47 -3.91 2.02 15.72
CA SER A 47 -4.99 2.45 14.84
C SER A 47 -4.87 1.85 13.44
N GLY A 48 -3.66 1.80 12.88
CA GLY A 48 -3.43 1.21 11.56
C GLY A 48 -3.76 -0.28 11.50
N VAL A 49 -3.30 -1.07 12.48
CA VAL A 49 -3.60 -2.51 12.55
C VAL A 49 -5.09 -2.74 12.83
N GLY A 50 -5.72 -1.91 13.68
CA GLY A 50 -7.15 -1.98 13.92
C GLY A 50 -7.95 -1.83 12.63
N HIS A 51 -7.62 -0.81 11.82
CA HIS A 51 -8.28 -0.62 10.53
C HIS A 51 -7.98 -1.76 9.55
N ALA A 52 -6.73 -2.25 9.50
CA ALA A 52 -6.35 -3.40 8.68
C ALA A 52 -7.20 -4.64 8.96
N GLN A 53 -7.55 -4.87 10.24
CA GLN A 53 -8.41 -5.97 10.65
C GLN A 53 -9.87 -5.76 10.26
N GLU A 54 -10.36 -4.51 10.28
CA GLU A 54 -11.72 -4.16 9.86
C GLU A 54 -11.94 -4.39 8.36
N VAL A 55 -11.00 -3.96 7.52
CA VAL A 55 -11.09 -4.15 6.07
C VAL A 55 -10.83 -5.62 5.68
N GLY A 56 -9.91 -6.28 6.38
CA GLY A 56 -9.60 -7.70 6.21
C GLY A 56 -9.08 -8.06 4.82
N PHE A 57 -9.00 -9.37 4.53
CA PHE A 57 -8.51 -9.88 3.24
C PHE A 57 -9.54 -9.76 2.10
N GLY A 58 -10.81 -9.51 2.43
CA GLY A 58 -11.89 -9.35 1.46
C GLY A 58 -11.62 -8.21 0.46
N THR A 59 -11.01 -7.13 0.93
CA THR A 59 -10.62 -5.96 0.10
C THR A 59 -9.69 -6.29 -1.06
N LEU A 60 -8.99 -7.43 -1.04
CA LEU A 60 -8.14 -7.86 -2.16
C LEU A 60 -8.88 -8.63 -3.25
N LEU A 61 -10.09 -9.09 -2.98
CA LEU A 61 -10.88 -9.94 -3.88
C LEU A 61 -11.96 -9.17 -4.67
N GLU A 62 -12.22 -7.92 -4.29
CA GLU A 62 -13.15 -6.99 -4.96
C GLU A 62 -12.44 -6.16 -6.03
#